data_AF-A0A3D4AY15-F1
#
_entry.id   AF-A0A3D4AY15-F1
#
_cell.length_a   1.000
_cell.length_b   1.000
_cell.length_c   1.000
_cell.angle_alpha   90.00
_cell.angle_beta   90.00
_cell.angle_gamma   90.00
#
_symmetry.space_group_name_H-M   'P 1'
#
loop_
_entity.id
_entity.type
_entity.pdbx_description
1 polymer ?
#
loop_
_entity_poly.entity_id
_entity_poly.type
_entity_poly.pdbx_seq_one_letter_code
_entity_poly.pdbx_strand_id
1 'polypeptide(L)'
;MRHRKQGRALSRNPSHRRAMLANMATSVLEQERVQTTTAKAKEVRRLVERLITFGKRNDLHARRQAVRVIRNRSVVAKLFGTLADRYADRAGGYTRIIHIGHRQGDAAEMSILELIDREETIDVEAAEPMKEQQQPKKTRRSSKEAEPASEAVTEEAIKSEPEVEAAS
;
A
#
# COMPACT_ATOMS: atom_id res chain seq x y z
N MET A 1 13.36 30.05 -13.65
CA MET A 1 13.50 29.25 -12.40
C MET A 1 12.13 28.99 -11.74
N ARG A 2 12.02 28.03 -10.81
CA ARG A 2 10.78 27.72 -10.06
C ARG A 2 10.81 28.28 -8.62
N HIS A 3 10.97 29.59 -8.47
CA HIS A 3 11.01 30.22 -7.14
C HIS A 3 9.73 29.97 -6.34
N ARG A 4 9.87 29.81 -5.01
CA ARG A 4 8.78 29.60 -4.03
C ARG A 4 7.83 28.42 -4.28
N LYS A 5 8.09 27.53 -5.26
CA LYS A 5 7.27 26.33 -5.51
C LYS A 5 7.62 25.23 -4.50
N GLN A 6 6.87 25.17 -3.40
CA GLN A 6 6.98 24.10 -2.39
C GLN A 6 6.08 22.90 -2.72
N GLY A 7 6.55 21.70 -2.38
CA GLY A 7 5.82 20.44 -2.54
C GLY A 7 5.92 19.81 -3.94
N ARG A 8 5.59 18.52 -4.02
CA ARG A 8 5.75 17.67 -5.20
C ARG A 8 4.47 17.64 -6.04
N ALA A 9 4.62 17.65 -7.37
CA ALA A 9 3.50 17.53 -8.30
C ALA A 9 2.93 16.09 -8.41
N LEU A 10 3.71 15.08 -8.02
CA LEU A 10 3.34 13.65 -8.04
C LEU A 10 2.79 13.19 -9.40
N SER A 11 3.33 13.75 -10.49
CA SER A 11 2.95 13.53 -11.90
C SER A 11 1.44 13.60 -12.15
N ARG A 12 0.75 14.52 -11.46
CA ARG A 12 -0.71 14.70 -11.51
C ARG A 12 -1.10 16.16 -11.65
N ASN A 13 -2.24 16.39 -12.33
CA ASN A 13 -2.88 17.70 -12.37
C ASN A 13 -3.30 18.17 -10.94
N PRO A 14 -3.57 19.47 -10.73
CA PRO A 14 -3.85 19.99 -9.39
C PRO A 14 -5.12 19.44 -8.73
N SER A 15 -6.17 19.12 -9.50
CA SER A 15 -7.44 18.58 -8.98
C SER A 15 -7.27 17.14 -8.49
N HIS A 16 -6.74 16.25 -9.33
CA HIS A 16 -6.42 14.85 -8.96
C HIS A 16 -5.42 14.84 -7.79
N ARG A 17 -4.37 15.67 -7.81
CA ARG A 17 -3.42 15.71 -6.67
C ARG A 17 -4.11 16.07 -5.34
N ARG A 18 -5.02 17.05 -5.33
CA ARG A 18 -5.79 17.39 -4.12
C ARG A 18 -6.69 16.23 -3.67
N ALA A 19 -7.43 15.61 -4.59
CA ALA A 19 -8.30 14.48 -4.27
C ALA A 19 -7.51 13.26 -3.73
N MET A 20 -6.40 12.90 -4.38
CA MET A 20 -5.55 11.78 -3.97
C MET A 20 -4.88 12.04 -2.61
N LEU A 21 -4.44 13.27 -2.30
CA LEU A 21 -3.92 13.61 -0.98
C LEU A 21 -5.02 13.58 0.10
N ALA A 22 -6.24 14.05 -0.21
CA ALA A 22 -7.38 13.99 0.70
C ALA A 22 -7.80 12.54 1.01
N ASN A 23 -7.84 11.68 -0.01
CA ASN A 23 -8.13 10.26 0.15
C ASN A 23 -7.07 9.58 1.01
N MET A 24 -5.77 9.74 0.69
CA MET A 24 -4.71 9.13 1.50
C MET A 24 -4.66 9.68 2.94
N ALA A 25 -4.94 10.97 3.16
CA ALA A 25 -5.05 11.52 4.51
C ALA A 25 -6.25 10.94 5.28
N THR A 26 -7.37 10.67 4.59
CA THR A 26 -8.54 9.98 5.17
C THR A 26 -8.15 8.56 5.59
N SER A 27 -7.52 7.78 4.71
CA SER A 27 -7.07 6.41 5.03
C SER A 27 -6.05 6.36 6.18
N VAL A 28 -5.14 7.34 6.29
CA VAL A 28 -4.18 7.42 7.41
C VAL A 28 -4.87 7.72 8.74
N LEU A 29 -5.91 8.55 8.76
CA LEU A 29 -6.66 8.84 10.00
C LEU A 29 -7.60 7.69 10.39
N GLU A 30 -8.12 6.96 9.39
CA GLU A 30 -8.99 5.81 9.57
C GLU A 30 -8.21 4.59 10.08
N GLN A 31 -7.21 4.14 9.33
CA GLN A 31 -6.44 2.91 9.56
C GLN A 31 -5.16 3.09 10.39
N GLU A 32 -4.77 4.33 10.69
CA GLU A 32 -3.56 4.72 11.47
C GLU A 32 -2.21 4.29 10.88
N ARG A 33 -2.17 3.42 9.87
CA ARG A 33 -0.98 2.91 9.18
C ARG A 33 -1.30 2.72 7.69
N VAL A 34 -0.52 3.35 6.80
CA VAL A 34 -0.69 3.22 5.34
C VAL A 34 0.65 3.07 4.65
N GLN A 35 0.79 2.01 3.84
CA GLN A 35 1.95 1.77 2.99
C GLN A 35 1.79 2.53 1.65
N THR A 36 2.79 3.32 1.25
CA THR A 36 2.75 4.10 0.00
C THR A 36 4.16 4.42 -0.50
N THR A 37 4.30 5.16 -1.61
CA THR A 37 5.64 5.58 -2.06
C THR A 37 6.17 6.73 -1.21
N THR A 38 7.48 6.79 -0.98
CA THR A 38 8.11 7.78 -0.10
C THR A 38 7.76 9.23 -0.50
N ALA A 39 7.67 9.52 -1.80
CA ALA A 39 7.25 10.83 -2.32
C ALA A 39 5.79 11.18 -1.97
N LYS A 40 4.88 10.20 -1.93
CA LYS A 40 3.48 10.39 -1.50
C LYS A 40 3.39 10.58 0.01
N ALA A 41 4.07 9.73 0.79
CA ALA A 41 4.09 9.81 2.26
C ALA A 41 4.55 11.20 2.75
N LYS A 42 5.63 11.74 2.17
CA LYS A 42 6.19 13.06 2.51
C LYS A 42 5.22 14.23 2.22
N GLU A 43 4.31 14.12 1.24
CA GLU A 43 3.27 15.13 1.00
C GLU A 43 2.03 14.93 1.88
N VAL A 44 1.58 13.68 2.07
CA VAL A 44 0.40 13.37 2.93
C VAL A 44 0.65 13.77 4.38
N ARG A 45 1.87 13.54 4.89
CA ARG A 45 2.29 13.97 6.24
C ARG A 45 1.93 15.43 6.53
N ARG A 46 2.22 16.35 5.60
CA ARG A 46 1.93 17.80 5.76
C ARG A 46 0.43 18.10 5.89
N LEU A 47 -0.42 17.26 5.30
CA LEU A 47 -1.88 17.40 5.37
C LEU A 47 -2.43 16.76 6.65
N VAL A 48 -1.97 15.56 7.00
CA VAL A 48 -2.38 14.82 8.21
C VAL A 48 -2.00 15.58 9.48
N GLU A 49 -0.75 16.08 9.57
CA GLU A 49 -0.32 16.86 10.74
C GLU A 49 -1.18 18.12 10.94
N ARG A 50 -1.59 18.78 9.85
CA ARG A 50 -2.50 19.94 9.91
C ARG A 50 -3.92 19.56 10.34
N LEU A 51 -4.44 18.43 9.86
CA LEU A 51 -5.76 17.93 10.23
C LEU A 51 -5.81 17.57 11.72
N ILE A 52 -4.77 16.95 12.27
CA ILE A 52 -4.67 16.65 13.71
C ILE A 52 -4.59 17.93 14.53
N THR A 53 -3.82 18.94 14.09
CA THR A 53 -3.82 20.26 14.75
C THR A 53 -5.20 20.93 14.73
N PHE A 54 -6.00 20.76 13.67
CA PHE A 54 -7.40 21.18 13.66
C PHE A 54 -8.25 20.37 14.65
N GLY A 55 -8.06 19.05 14.72
CA GLY A 55 -8.68 18.16 15.71
C GLY A 55 -8.50 18.68 17.14
N LYS A 56 -7.25 18.93 17.54
CA LYS A 56 -6.88 19.48 18.86
C LYS A 56 -7.52 20.83 19.18
N ARG A 57 -7.68 21.73 18.19
CA ARG A 57 -8.33 23.04 18.41
C ARG A 57 -9.83 22.92 18.67
N ASN A 58 -10.46 21.86 18.16
CA ASN A 58 -11.85 21.46 18.40
C ASN A 58 -12.96 22.53 18.20
N ASP A 59 -12.67 23.63 17.50
CA ASP A 59 -13.65 24.69 17.24
C ASP A 59 -14.52 24.39 16.01
N LEU A 60 -15.67 25.07 15.92
CA LEU A 60 -16.58 24.94 14.77
C LEU A 60 -15.88 25.29 13.44
N HIS A 61 -14.91 26.21 13.47
CA HIS A 61 -14.13 26.58 12.29
C HIS A 61 -13.18 25.44 11.86
N ALA A 62 -12.49 24.76 12.77
CA ALA A 62 -11.67 23.58 12.48
C ALA A 62 -12.53 22.46 11.89
N ARG A 63 -13.69 22.19 12.48
CA ARG A 63 -14.61 21.16 11.98
C ARG A 63 -15.06 21.47 10.53
N ARG A 64 -15.39 22.73 10.23
CA ARG A 64 -15.67 23.20 8.86
C ARG A 64 -14.46 23.12 7.92
N GLN A 65 -13.23 23.37 8.41
CA GLN A 65 -11.99 23.23 7.64
C GLN A 65 -11.66 21.76 7.31
N ALA A 66 -11.83 20.85 8.27
CA ALA A 66 -11.57 19.42 8.11
C ALA A 66 -12.56 18.76 7.13
N VAL A 67 -13.86 19.06 7.23
CA VAL A 67 -14.91 18.52 6.34
C VAL A 67 -14.73 18.92 4.87
N ARG A 68 -14.03 20.04 4.59
CA ARG A 68 -13.65 20.41 3.20
C ARG A 68 -12.61 19.47 2.58
N VAL A 69 -11.90 18.69 3.39
CA VAL A 69 -10.86 17.74 2.97
C VAL A 69 -11.34 16.31 3.15
N ILE A 70 -11.79 15.95 4.34
CA ILE A 70 -12.27 14.63 4.71
C ILE A 70 -13.78 14.57 4.49
N ARG A 71 -14.23 13.78 3.53
CA ARG A 71 -15.67 13.59 3.25
C ARG A 71 -16.34 12.56 4.16
N ASN A 72 -15.58 11.60 4.70
CA ASN A 72 -16.12 10.59 5.59
C ASN A 72 -16.40 11.16 6.98
N ARG A 73 -17.67 11.06 7.44
CA ARG A 73 -18.11 11.61 8.73
C ARG A 73 -17.55 10.84 9.93
N SER A 74 -17.32 9.52 9.83
CA SER A 74 -16.75 8.73 10.91
C SER A 74 -15.30 9.14 11.21
N VAL A 75 -14.49 9.32 10.17
CA VAL A 75 -13.10 9.79 10.28
C VAL A 75 -13.03 11.21 10.85
N VAL A 76 -13.98 12.09 10.49
CA VAL A 76 -14.10 13.42 11.14
C VAL A 76 -14.47 13.28 12.62
N ALA A 77 -15.38 12.37 13.00
CA ALA A 77 -15.69 12.14 14.41
C ALA A 77 -14.45 11.64 15.19
N LYS A 78 -13.73 10.65 14.64
CA LYS A 78 -12.47 10.11 15.19
C LYS A 78 -11.40 11.20 15.40
N LEU A 79 -11.24 12.09 14.41
CA LEU A 79 -10.29 13.20 14.42
C LEU A 79 -10.52 14.22 15.54
N PHE A 80 -11.79 14.47 15.91
CA PHE A 80 -12.20 15.45 16.92
C PHE A 80 -12.64 14.82 18.26
N GLY A 81 -12.37 13.52 18.45
CA GLY A 81 -12.47 12.80 19.72
C GLY A 81 -11.13 12.11 19.96
N THR A 82 -11.11 10.77 19.89
CA THR A 82 -9.94 9.90 20.10
C THR A 82 -8.57 10.46 19.69
N LEU A 83 -8.41 11.02 18.48
CA LEU A 83 -7.11 11.56 18.02
C LEU A 83 -6.80 12.97 18.57
N ALA A 84 -7.82 13.76 18.90
CA ALA A 84 -7.62 15.04 19.57
C ALA A 84 -7.14 14.81 21.01
N ASP A 85 -7.76 13.85 21.71
CA ASP A 85 -7.43 13.47 23.08
C ASP A 85 -6.02 12.84 23.16
N ARG A 86 -5.75 11.81 22.33
CA ARG A 86 -4.44 11.12 22.26
C ARG A 86 -3.26 12.08 22.02
N TYR A 87 -3.48 13.16 21.30
CA TYR A 87 -2.43 14.12 20.95
C TYR A 87 -2.51 15.45 21.70
N ALA A 88 -3.33 15.59 22.73
CA ALA A 88 -3.55 16.85 23.47
C ALA A 88 -2.24 17.55 23.88
N ASP A 89 -1.31 16.83 24.50
CA ASP A 89 -0.05 17.38 25.01
C ASP A 89 1.07 17.44 23.95
N ARG A 90 0.94 16.71 22.84
CA ARG A 90 1.97 16.62 21.81
C ARG A 90 2.02 17.89 20.95
N ALA A 91 3.11 18.66 21.04
CA ALA A 91 3.26 19.96 20.34
C ALA A 91 3.43 19.86 18.79
N GLY A 92 3.55 18.65 18.24
CA GLY A 92 3.65 18.42 16.80
C GLY A 92 4.24 17.04 16.48
N GLY A 93 4.42 16.76 15.18
CA GLY A 93 5.03 15.51 14.72
C GLY A 93 4.20 14.29 15.08
N TYR A 94 2.92 14.26 14.71
CA TYR A 94 1.97 13.18 15.01
C TYR A 94 2.11 11.95 14.09
N THR A 95 3.02 12.00 13.11
CA THR A 95 3.22 10.94 12.11
C THR A 95 4.68 10.53 12.01
N ARG A 96 4.92 9.24 11.80
CA ARG A 96 6.23 8.66 11.46
C ARG A 96 6.23 8.18 10.01
N ILE A 97 7.36 8.30 9.33
CA ILE A 97 7.61 7.70 8.01
C ILE A 97 8.73 6.68 8.17
N ILE A 98 8.43 5.41 7.94
CA ILE A 98 9.39 4.30 7.98
C ILE A 98 9.66 3.86 6.54
N HIS A 99 10.91 3.91 6.10
CA HIS A 99 11.30 3.40 4.78
C HIS A 99 11.41 1.87 4.84
N ILE A 100 10.88 1.18 3.82
CA ILE A 100 10.76 -0.29 3.80
C ILE A 100 11.40 -0.93 2.55
N GLY A 101 12.23 -0.18 1.84
CA GLY A 101 12.91 -0.63 0.61
C GLY A 101 12.17 -0.23 -0.67
N HIS A 102 12.38 -1.01 -1.73
CA HIS A 102 11.90 -0.73 -3.08
C HIS A 102 10.82 -1.73 -3.51
N ARG A 103 9.84 -1.25 -4.27
CA ARG A 103 8.81 -2.08 -4.89
C ARG A 103 9.39 -2.86 -6.08
N GLN A 104 9.00 -4.14 -6.19
CA GLN A 104 9.35 -4.96 -7.36
C GLN A 104 8.64 -4.45 -8.62
N GLY A 105 9.35 -4.50 -9.76
CA GLY A 105 8.85 -4.06 -11.07
C GLY A 105 9.21 -2.61 -11.43
N ASP A 106 8.84 -1.62 -10.60
CA ASP A 106 9.10 -0.19 -10.87
C ASP A 106 10.23 0.42 -10.03
N ALA A 107 10.85 -0.37 -9.14
CA ALA A 107 11.87 0.06 -8.17
C ALA A 107 11.47 1.26 -7.31
N ALA A 108 10.17 1.58 -7.19
CA ALA A 108 9.72 2.75 -6.46
C ALA A 108 10.04 2.64 -4.97
N GLU A 109 10.66 3.69 -4.42
CA GLU A 109 10.96 3.79 -2.99
C GLU A 109 9.65 3.78 -2.17
N MET A 110 9.52 2.79 -1.27
CA MET A 110 8.34 2.54 -0.46
C MET A 110 8.56 2.96 1.00
N SER A 111 7.51 3.51 1.60
CA SER A 111 7.46 3.88 3.01
C SER A 111 6.10 3.57 3.63
N ILE A 112 6.10 3.23 4.91
CA ILE A 112 4.91 3.23 5.76
C ILE A 112 4.77 4.63 6.37
N LEU A 113 3.60 5.25 6.22
CA LEU A 113 3.18 6.44 6.96
C LEU A 113 2.23 5.98 8.07
N GLU A 114 2.60 6.25 9.32
CA GLU A 114 1.83 5.82 10.49
C GLU A 114 1.60 6.98 11.47
N LEU A 115 0.51 6.87 12.24
CA LEU A 115 0.27 7.64 13.45
C LEU A 115 1.15 7.11 14.59
N ILE A 116 1.57 8.02 15.45
CA ILE A 116 2.38 7.71 16.63
C ILE A 116 1.45 7.34 17.80
N ASP A 117 1.92 6.53 18.73
CA ASP A 117 1.12 6.04 19.87
C ASP A 117 -0.19 5.34 19.43
N ARG A 118 -0.17 4.65 18.28
CA ARG A 118 -1.26 3.75 17.90
C ARG A 118 -1.26 2.53 18.82
N GLU A 119 -2.44 1.98 19.07
CA GLU A 119 -2.57 0.65 19.65
C GLU A 119 -2.11 -0.37 18.60
N GLU A 120 -1.17 -1.26 18.96
CA GLU A 120 -0.71 -2.30 18.05
C GLU A 120 -1.66 -3.50 18.14
N THR A 121 -2.64 -3.54 17.23
CA THR A 121 -3.31 -4.79 16.89
C THR A 121 -2.28 -5.67 16.17
N ILE A 122 -1.70 -6.61 16.91
CA ILE A 122 -0.83 -7.63 16.34
C ILE A 122 -1.74 -8.63 15.64
N ASP A 123 -1.92 -8.46 14.33
CA ASP A 123 -2.70 -9.38 13.50
C ASP A 123 -1.91 -10.70 13.34
N VAL A 124 -2.07 -11.63 14.29
CA VAL A 124 -1.26 -12.86 14.41
C VAL A 124 -1.57 -13.91 13.32
N GLU A 125 -2.55 -13.68 12.44
CA GLU A 125 -3.10 -14.67 11.50
C GLU A 125 -2.22 -15.02 10.28
N ALA A 126 -1.06 -14.38 10.10
CA ALA A 126 -0.19 -14.63 8.93
C ALA A 126 1.01 -15.56 9.20
N ALA A 127 1.06 -16.24 10.36
CA ALA A 127 2.14 -17.13 10.77
C ALA A 127 1.79 -18.63 10.60
N GLU A 128 1.30 -19.04 9.44
CA GLU A 128 1.27 -20.47 9.10
C GLU A 128 2.72 -20.99 8.90
N PRO A 129 3.13 -22.08 9.57
CA PRO A 129 4.48 -22.60 9.42
C PRO A 129 4.68 -23.20 8.03
N MET A 130 5.54 -22.58 7.22
CA MET A 130 6.02 -23.15 5.96
C MET A 130 6.56 -24.57 6.20
N LYS A 131 5.83 -25.58 5.72
CA LYS A 131 6.29 -26.97 5.77
C LYS A 131 7.56 -27.10 4.95
N GLU A 132 8.64 -27.44 5.63
CA GLU A 132 9.97 -27.64 5.07
C GLU A 132 9.97 -28.84 4.10
N GLN A 133 9.81 -28.57 2.79
CA GLN A 133 9.95 -29.58 1.76
C GLN A 133 11.44 -29.95 1.61
N GLN A 134 11.84 -31.00 2.31
CA GLN A 134 13.17 -31.57 2.25
C GLN A 134 13.49 -32.05 0.84
N GLN A 135 14.42 -31.37 0.15
CA GLN A 135 14.98 -31.87 -1.11
C GLN A 135 15.96 -33.01 -0.81
N PRO A 136 15.80 -34.21 -1.42
CA PRO A 136 16.73 -35.31 -1.21
C PRO A 136 18.11 -34.99 -1.82
N LYS A 137 19.15 -35.04 -0.97
CA LYS A 137 20.54 -34.82 -1.40
C LYS A 137 21.04 -35.94 -2.31
N LYS A 138 21.67 -35.57 -3.42
CA LYS A 138 22.34 -36.46 -4.38
C LYS A 138 23.31 -37.43 -3.69
N THR A 139 23.15 -38.74 -3.93
CA THR A 139 24.19 -39.74 -3.68
C THR A 139 25.11 -39.84 -4.89
N ARG A 140 26.43 -39.70 -4.69
CA ARG A 140 27.47 -39.96 -5.71
C ARG A 140 27.90 -41.43 -5.63
N ARG A 141 27.63 -42.21 -6.69
CA ARG A 141 28.25 -43.50 -7.14
C ARG A 141 27.27 -44.09 -8.17
N SER A 142 27.65 -44.64 -9.32
CA SER A 142 28.97 -44.81 -9.96
C SER A 142 28.79 -44.94 -11.50
N SER A 143 29.89 -44.91 -12.25
CA SER A 143 30.00 -44.88 -13.73
C SER A 143 29.71 -46.20 -14.46
N LYS A 144 29.51 -46.11 -15.80
CA LYS A 144 29.41 -47.17 -16.84
C LYS A 144 28.12 -48.03 -16.78
N GLU A 145 27.47 -48.48 -17.86
CA GLU A 145 27.60 -48.36 -19.34
C GLU A 145 26.23 -48.82 -19.97
N ALA A 146 25.82 -48.63 -21.24
CA ALA A 146 26.45 -48.11 -22.48
C ALA A 146 25.39 -47.42 -23.43
N GLU A 147 25.50 -47.59 -24.75
CA GLU A 147 24.68 -47.08 -25.89
C GLU A 147 24.31 -48.25 -26.86
N PRO A 148 23.49 -48.11 -27.94
CA PRO A 148 22.39 -47.18 -28.28
C PRO A 148 21.15 -47.90 -28.97
N ALA A 149 20.34 -47.14 -29.76
CA ALA A 149 19.23 -47.53 -30.66
C ALA A 149 17.83 -47.78 -30.01
N SER A 150 16.68 -47.55 -30.67
CA SER A 150 16.37 -47.32 -32.10
C SER A 150 15.23 -46.30 -32.36
N GLU A 151 15.00 -45.96 -33.63
CA GLU A 151 14.09 -44.91 -34.15
C GLU A 151 12.63 -45.35 -34.40
N ALA A 152 11.79 -44.36 -34.75
CA ALA A 152 10.50 -44.44 -35.48
C ALA A 152 9.31 -45.09 -34.72
N VAL A 153 8.03 -44.84 -35.02
CA VAL A 153 7.27 -44.33 -36.19
C VAL A 153 6.13 -43.42 -35.65
N THR A 154 5.93 -42.17 -36.14
CA THR A 154 4.84 -41.69 -37.06
C THR A 154 3.39 -42.15 -36.73
N GLU A 155 2.28 -41.52 -37.14
CA GLU A 155 1.93 -40.30 -37.88
C GLU A 155 0.41 -40.05 -37.68
N GLU A 156 -0.08 -38.81 -37.89
CA GLU A 156 -1.48 -38.51 -38.30
C GLU A 156 -2.65 -38.99 -37.38
N ALA A 157 -3.91 -38.58 -37.54
CA ALA A 157 -4.56 -37.52 -38.32
C ALA A 157 -5.69 -36.93 -37.44
N ILE A 158 -5.82 -35.61 -37.25
CA ILE A 158 -6.47 -34.63 -38.15
C ILE A 158 -8.01 -34.66 -38.10
N LYS A 159 -8.61 -33.46 -37.96
CA LYS A 159 -10.03 -33.05 -38.14
C LYS A 159 -11.02 -33.47 -37.03
N SER A 160 -12.02 -32.65 -36.68
CA SER A 160 -12.44 -31.35 -37.24
C SER A 160 -13.33 -30.53 -36.29
N GLU A 161 -12.99 -29.25 -36.09
CA GLU A 161 -13.96 -28.13 -35.95
C GLU A 161 -14.68 -27.87 -37.30
N PRO A 162 -15.66 -26.95 -37.44
CA PRO A 162 -16.52 -26.25 -36.46
C PRO A 162 -18.04 -26.31 -36.87
N GLU A 163 -18.88 -25.57 -36.13
CA GLU A 163 -20.01 -24.69 -36.58
C GLU A 163 -21.09 -24.65 -35.46
N VAL A 164 -21.43 -23.53 -34.80
CA VAL A 164 -21.97 -22.19 -35.22
C VAL A 164 -23.52 -22.18 -35.18
N GLU A 165 -24.07 -20.97 -34.94
CA GLU A 165 -25.49 -20.62 -34.69
C GLU A 165 -26.08 -21.00 -33.32
N ALA A 166 -27.06 -20.29 -32.75
CA ALA A 166 -27.55 -18.90 -32.74
C ALA A 166 -28.97 -18.93 -32.12
N ALA A 167 -29.42 -17.81 -31.51
CA ALA A 167 -30.73 -17.65 -30.84
C ALA A 167 -30.97 -18.58 -29.62
N SER A 168 -31.53 -18.10 -28.50
CA SER A 168 -32.61 -17.12 -28.35
C SER A 168 -32.55 -16.31 -27.05
#